data_AF-A0A517PSZ1-F1
#
_entry.id   AF-A0A517PSZ1-F1
#
_cell.length_a   1.000
_cell.length_b   1.000
_cell.length_c   1.000
_cell.angle_alpha   90.00
_cell.angle_beta   90.00
_cell.angle_gamma   90.00
#
_symmetry.space_group_name_H-M   'P 1'
#
loop_
_entity.id
_entity.type
_entity.pdbx_description
1 polymer ?
#
loop_
_entity_poly.entity_id
_entity_poly.type
_entity_poly.pdbx_seq_one_letter_code
_entity_poly.pdbx_strand_id
1 'polypeptide(L)'
;MKKQRLIRIMASIVVLLCLATFSGCGHESVSLADNVDSERHDDKIDRKYRSPEAKAILSALQADNQISSKLNLTENTKTEAMIEYLVVSMKDVDVSECPAKFCNAYSEHIAAWQRVLRIVHEYSDDIPTVQEWLKVTALHGTEPRTDLEREVFAAFDDVDSTFEICKSIAAEYDIKRSEFDPKD
;
A
#
# COMPACT_ATOMS: atom_id res chain seq x y z
N MET A 1 30.20 -25.58 -20.48
CA MET A 1 29.86 -26.33 -19.24
C MET A 1 28.43 -26.01 -18.88
N LYS A 2 27.61 -27.06 -18.71
CA LYS A 2 26.15 -27.01 -18.52
C LYS A 2 25.81 -26.47 -17.12
N LYS A 3 24.92 -25.47 -17.02
CA LYS A 3 24.13 -25.22 -15.81
C LYS A 3 22.65 -25.40 -16.15
N GLN A 4 22.24 -26.67 -16.17
CA GLN A 4 20.86 -27.04 -15.93
C GLN A 4 20.82 -27.64 -14.52
N ARG A 5 20.01 -27.05 -13.63
CA ARG A 5 19.08 -27.73 -12.72
C ARG A 5 18.65 -26.77 -11.61
N LEU A 6 17.40 -26.99 -11.18
CA LEU A 6 16.66 -26.40 -10.05
C LEU A 6 15.83 -25.18 -10.50
N ILE A 7 14.51 -25.23 -10.63
CA ILE A 7 13.49 -26.04 -9.98
C ILE A 7 12.27 -26.23 -10.91
N ARG A 8 11.90 -27.49 -11.17
CA ARG A 8 10.53 -27.88 -11.53
C ARG A 8 9.80 -28.13 -10.21
N ILE A 9 8.90 -27.24 -9.80
CA ILE A 9 7.87 -27.55 -8.80
C ILE A 9 6.51 -27.25 -9.42
N MET A 10 5.88 -28.35 -9.84
CA MET A 10 4.48 -28.72 -9.64
C MET A 10 3.41 -27.63 -9.82
N ALA A 11 2.67 -27.77 -10.91
CA ALA A 11 1.28 -27.38 -10.99
C ALA A 11 0.47 -27.98 -9.82
N SER A 12 -0.12 -27.13 -8.99
CA SER A 12 -1.39 -27.36 -8.28
C SER A 12 -1.75 -26.09 -7.50
N ILE A 13 -2.48 -25.18 -8.14
CA ILE A 13 -3.28 -24.19 -7.41
C ILE A 13 -4.73 -24.48 -7.74
N VAL A 14 -5.34 -25.30 -6.89
CA VAL A 14 -6.79 -25.26 -6.69
C VAL A 14 -7.06 -23.94 -5.98
N VAL A 15 -7.56 -22.97 -6.71
CA VAL A 15 -8.13 -21.75 -6.12
C VAL A 15 -9.42 -22.16 -5.43
N LEU A 16 -9.34 -22.49 -4.15
CA LEU A 16 -10.48 -22.56 -3.24
C LEU A 16 -10.49 -21.28 -2.42
N LEU A 17 -11.08 -20.26 -3.02
CA LEU A 17 -11.74 -19.16 -2.32
C LEU A 17 -12.86 -19.76 -1.48
N CYS A 18 -12.69 -19.77 -0.15
CA CYS A 18 -13.75 -19.62 0.87
C CYS A 18 -13.18 -19.95 2.26
N LEU A 19 -12.80 -18.91 3.01
CA LEU A 19 -12.82 -18.97 4.48
C LEU A 19 -13.77 -17.88 4.97
N ALA A 20 -15.07 -18.15 4.82
CA ALA A 20 -16.02 -17.73 5.83
C ALA A 20 -15.92 -18.77 6.94
N THR A 21 -15.32 -18.42 8.06
CA THR A 21 -15.39 -19.26 9.26
C THR A 21 -15.84 -18.47 10.46
N PHE A 22 -16.84 -19.07 11.10
CA PHE A 22 -17.29 -18.93 12.48
C PHE A 22 -18.43 -17.96 12.80
N SER A 23 -19.64 -18.49 12.68
CA SER A 23 -20.66 -18.24 13.71
C SER A 23 -21.63 -19.44 13.82
N GLY A 24 -21.80 -19.94 15.04
CA GLY A 24 -23.15 -20.29 15.51
C GLY A 24 -23.42 -21.75 15.89
N CYS A 25 -23.07 -22.11 17.13
CA CYS A 25 -23.80 -23.00 18.05
C CYS A 25 -22.99 -23.02 19.35
N GLY A 26 -23.43 -22.62 20.53
CA GLY A 26 -24.69 -22.12 21.06
C GLY A 26 -24.61 -22.27 22.58
N HIS A 27 -24.75 -21.19 23.34
CA HIS A 27 -25.56 -21.13 24.57
C HIS A 27 -25.52 -19.72 25.19
N GLU A 28 -26.73 -19.32 25.58
CA GLU A 28 -27.26 -18.21 26.36
C GLU A 28 -26.34 -17.41 27.31
N SER A 29 -26.57 -16.09 27.37
CA SER A 29 -27.21 -15.47 28.55
C SER A 29 -27.50 -13.97 28.40
N VAL A 30 -28.79 -13.65 28.64
CA VAL A 30 -29.34 -12.49 29.40
C VAL A 30 -29.18 -11.04 28.88
N SER A 31 -30.32 -10.55 28.39
CA SER A 31 -30.92 -9.19 28.41
C SER A 31 -30.42 -8.19 29.47
N LEU A 32 -30.24 -6.90 29.10
CA LEU A 32 -31.17 -5.79 29.40
C LEU A 32 -30.69 -4.46 28.80
N ALA A 33 -31.66 -3.60 28.51
CA ALA A 33 -31.60 -2.27 27.91
C ALA A 33 -30.48 -1.32 28.37
N ASP A 34 -30.03 -0.44 27.48
CA ASP A 34 -30.35 0.99 27.66
C ASP A 34 -30.23 1.79 26.35
N ASN A 35 -31.19 2.68 26.16
CA ASN A 35 -31.30 3.61 25.05
C ASN A 35 -30.14 4.61 25.07
N VAL A 36 -29.40 4.70 23.97
CA VAL A 36 -28.70 5.93 23.60
C VAL A 36 -29.00 6.16 22.14
N ASP A 37 -29.95 7.07 21.89
CA ASP A 37 -30.01 7.82 20.64
C ASP A 37 -28.66 8.53 20.49
N SER A 38 -27.73 7.88 19.80
CA SER A 38 -26.47 8.50 19.41
C SER A 38 -26.76 9.28 18.15
N GLU A 39 -26.91 10.58 18.35
CA GLU A 39 -27.05 11.62 17.34
C GLU A 39 -26.10 11.37 16.17
N ARG A 40 -26.65 10.91 15.03
CA ARG A 40 -25.99 10.97 13.73
C ARG A 40 -26.04 12.41 13.22
N HIS A 41 -25.30 13.31 13.83
CA HIS A 41 -25.10 14.65 13.28
C HIS A 41 -23.74 15.18 13.69
N ASP A 42 -22.68 14.86 12.92
CA ASP A 42 -21.54 15.79 12.80
C ASP A 42 -20.54 15.59 11.63
N ASP A 43 -20.68 14.58 10.75
CA ASP A 43 -19.65 14.39 9.70
C ASP A 43 -19.62 15.44 8.56
N LYS A 44 -20.64 16.31 8.44
CA LYS A 44 -20.75 17.27 7.31
C LYS A 44 -20.30 18.69 7.64
N ILE A 45 -20.24 19.09 8.90
CA ILE A 45 -19.86 20.46 9.29
C ILE A 45 -18.33 20.62 9.34
N ASP A 46 -17.62 19.54 9.66
CA ASP A 46 -16.18 19.54 9.93
C ASP A 46 -15.31 19.76 8.67
N ARG A 47 -15.73 19.22 7.51
CA ARG A 47 -14.98 19.36 6.24
C ARG A 47 -14.83 20.80 5.75
N LYS A 48 -15.68 21.73 6.21
CA LYS A 48 -15.70 23.13 5.73
C LYS A 48 -14.66 24.01 6.42
N TYR A 49 -14.12 23.59 7.58
CA TYR A 49 -13.23 24.41 8.42
C TYR A 49 -11.82 23.82 8.62
N ARG A 50 -11.30 23.06 7.65
CA ARG A 50 -9.91 22.61 7.69
C ARG A 50 -8.90 23.73 7.47
N SER A 51 -7.79 23.65 8.19
CA SER A 51 -6.63 24.52 7.98
C SER A 51 -6.10 24.36 6.55
N PRO A 52 -5.42 25.38 6.01
CA PRO A 52 -4.74 25.27 4.70
C PRO A 52 -3.81 24.06 4.62
N GLU A 53 -3.06 23.78 5.70
CA GLU A 53 -2.13 22.65 5.78
C GLU A 53 -2.85 21.30 5.69
N ALA A 54 -3.96 21.14 6.41
CA ALA A 54 -4.76 19.92 6.36
C ALA A 54 -5.35 19.68 4.96
N LYS A 55 -5.72 20.75 4.25
CA LYS A 55 -6.20 20.65 2.85
C LYS A 55 -5.07 20.28 1.90
N ALA A 56 -3.89 20.86 2.06
CA ALA A 56 -2.72 20.55 1.26
C ALA A 56 -2.31 19.07 1.42
N ILE A 57 -2.22 18.57 2.67
CA ILE A 57 -1.92 17.16 2.95
C ILE A 57 -2.97 16.24 2.33
N LEU A 58 -4.26 16.53 2.51
CA LEU A 58 -5.33 15.71 1.93
C LEU A 58 -5.23 15.68 0.39
N SER A 59 -4.99 16.83 -0.24
CA SER A 59 -4.83 16.93 -1.69
C SER A 59 -3.66 16.08 -2.19
N ALA A 60 -2.52 16.13 -1.51
CA ALA A 60 -1.35 15.33 -1.85
C ALA A 60 -1.64 13.82 -1.74
N LEU A 61 -2.24 13.37 -0.63
CA LEU A 61 -2.58 11.96 -0.43
C LEU A 61 -3.64 11.45 -1.42
N GLN A 62 -4.61 12.29 -1.79
CA GLN A 62 -5.60 11.95 -2.81
C GLN A 62 -4.96 11.85 -4.20
N ALA A 63 -4.03 12.74 -4.54
CA ALA A 63 -3.27 12.66 -5.79
C ALA A 63 -2.42 11.39 -5.84
N ASP A 64 -1.73 11.05 -4.76
CA ASP A 64 -0.94 9.83 -4.61
C ASP A 64 -1.79 8.56 -4.82
N ASN A 65 -2.94 8.45 -4.15
CA ASN A 65 -3.83 7.32 -4.35
C ASN A 65 -4.37 7.24 -5.78
N GLN A 66 -4.67 8.38 -6.41
CA GLN A 66 -5.10 8.40 -7.81
C GLN A 66 -4.03 7.85 -8.76
N ILE A 67 -2.74 8.06 -8.48
CA ILE A 67 -1.63 7.47 -9.24
C ILE A 67 -1.70 5.95 -9.15
N SER A 68 -1.76 5.40 -7.94
CA SER A 68 -1.84 3.96 -7.69
C SER A 68 -3.09 3.32 -8.29
N SER A 69 -4.23 4.02 -8.24
CA SER A 69 -5.51 3.53 -8.79
C SER A 69 -5.52 3.36 -10.32
N LYS A 70 -4.65 4.08 -11.04
CA LYS A 70 -4.50 3.99 -12.49
C LYS A 70 -3.70 2.77 -12.93
N LEU A 71 -3.01 2.10 -12.01
CA LEU A 71 -2.25 0.90 -12.31
C LEU A 71 -3.17 -0.31 -12.43
N ASN A 72 -3.30 -0.84 -13.64
CA ASN A 72 -3.96 -2.12 -13.84
C ASN A 72 -3.00 -3.28 -13.52
N LEU A 73 -3.02 -3.76 -12.27
CA LEU A 73 -2.17 -4.86 -11.79
C LEU A 73 -2.58 -6.25 -12.34
N THR A 74 -3.66 -6.33 -13.11
CA THR A 74 -4.15 -7.60 -13.67
C THR A 74 -3.48 -7.99 -14.98
N GLU A 75 -2.84 -7.03 -15.66
CA GLU A 75 -2.11 -7.27 -16.91
C GLU A 75 -0.67 -7.68 -16.66
N ASN A 76 -0.09 -8.45 -17.58
CA ASN A 76 1.30 -8.90 -17.50
C ASN A 76 2.25 -7.77 -17.95
N THR A 77 2.19 -6.65 -17.23
CA THR A 77 2.94 -5.43 -17.49
C THR A 77 4.38 -5.58 -16.99
N LYS A 78 5.33 -4.99 -17.71
CA LYS A 78 6.72 -4.90 -17.25
C LYS A 78 6.77 -4.10 -15.95
N THR A 79 7.34 -4.68 -14.90
CA THR A 79 7.42 -4.05 -13.58
C THR A 79 8.15 -2.72 -13.64
N GLU A 80 9.23 -2.65 -14.39
CA GLU A 80 10.05 -1.45 -14.57
C GLU A 80 9.22 -0.25 -15.00
N ALA A 81 8.45 -0.38 -16.10
CA ALA A 81 7.61 0.69 -16.62
C ALA A 81 6.53 1.13 -15.62
N MET A 82 6.00 0.19 -14.83
CA MET A 82 5.01 0.49 -13.80
C MET A 82 5.61 1.30 -12.64
N ILE A 83 6.76 0.86 -12.12
CA ILE A 83 7.43 1.54 -11.01
C ILE A 83 7.99 2.90 -11.46
N GLU A 84 8.49 2.99 -12.69
CA GLU A 84 8.93 4.26 -13.27
C GLU A 84 7.76 5.26 -13.35
N TYR A 85 6.59 4.82 -13.83
CA TYR A 85 5.38 5.65 -13.83
C TYR A 85 4.99 6.13 -12.42
N LEU A 86 5.06 5.25 -11.40
CA LEU A 86 4.79 5.64 -10.01
C LEU A 86 5.74 6.74 -9.56
N VAL A 87 7.05 6.49 -9.66
CA VAL A 87 8.08 7.43 -9.20
C VAL A 87 7.98 8.78 -9.90
N VAL A 88 7.74 8.80 -11.22
CA VAL A 88 7.57 10.04 -11.97
C VAL A 88 6.31 10.77 -11.53
N SER A 89 5.18 10.07 -11.45
CA SER A 89 3.90 10.69 -11.10
C SER A 89 3.89 11.24 -9.66
N MET A 90 4.53 10.54 -8.71
CA MET A 90 4.62 11.01 -7.33
C MET A 90 5.46 12.29 -7.20
N LYS A 91 6.48 12.48 -8.06
CA LYS A 91 7.25 13.72 -8.09
C LYS A 91 6.45 14.92 -8.59
N ASP A 92 5.38 14.68 -9.35
CA ASP A 92 4.47 15.71 -9.83
C ASP A 92 3.38 16.07 -8.80
N VAL A 93 3.30 15.35 -7.67
CA VAL A 93 2.37 15.69 -6.58
C VAL A 93 2.86 16.96 -5.89
N ASP A 94 2.03 17.99 -5.91
CA ASP A 94 2.32 19.26 -5.25
C ASP A 94 2.20 19.13 -3.73
N VAL A 95 3.35 19.22 -3.06
CA VAL A 95 3.47 19.26 -1.60
C VAL A 95 3.97 20.61 -1.09
N SER A 96 4.02 21.64 -1.93
CA SER A 96 4.63 22.94 -1.59
C SER A 96 3.92 23.69 -0.46
N GLU A 97 2.60 23.51 -0.33
CA GLU A 97 1.78 24.09 0.75
C GLU A 97 1.66 23.16 1.97
N CYS A 98 2.29 21.98 1.95
CA CYS A 98 2.27 21.07 3.09
C CYS A 98 3.25 21.52 4.19
N PRO A 99 3.02 21.11 5.46
CA PRO A 99 3.99 21.28 6.53
C PRO A 99 5.31 20.57 6.21
N ALA A 100 6.44 21.16 6.62
CA ALA A 100 7.78 20.63 6.33
C ALA A 100 7.97 19.15 6.74
N LYS A 101 7.37 18.73 7.87
CA LYS A 101 7.38 17.32 8.30
C LYS A 101 6.75 16.38 7.27
N PHE A 102 5.64 16.79 6.66
CA PHE A 102 4.97 16.02 5.62
C PHE A 102 5.77 16.03 4.33
N CYS A 103 6.31 17.19 3.91
CA CYS A 103 7.16 17.28 2.72
C CYS A 103 8.37 16.34 2.81
N ASN A 104 9.01 16.29 3.98
CA ASN A 104 10.14 15.39 4.22
C ASN A 104 9.71 13.92 4.17
N ALA A 105 8.64 13.54 4.87
CA ALA A 105 8.12 12.17 4.86
C ALA A 105 7.71 11.72 3.45
N TYR A 106 7.07 12.59 2.67
CA TYR A 106 6.68 12.30 1.30
C TYR A 106 7.90 12.17 0.38
N SER A 107 8.92 13.00 0.56
CA SER A 107 10.20 12.87 -0.16
C SER A 107 10.92 11.56 0.19
N GLU A 108 10.89 11.12 1.45
CA GLU A 108 11.44 9.82 1.86
C GLU A 108 10.66 8.65 1.25
N HIS A 109 9.34 8.79 1.13
CA HIS A 109 8.49 7.82 0.45
C HIS A 109 8.82 7.70 -1.04
N ILE A 110 9.00 8.82 -1.75
CA ILE A 110 9.49 8.82 -3.14
C ILE A 110 10.88 8.15 -3.21
N ALA A 111 11.78 8.44 -2.28
CA ALA A 111 13.11 7.82 -2.25
C ALA A 111 13.04 6.31 -2.04
N ALA A 112 12.09 5.81 -1.23
CA ALA A 112 11.84 4.38 -1.07
C ALA A 112 11.41 3.72 -2.39
N TRP A 113 10.48 4.34 -3.13
CA TRP A 113 10.10 3.86 -4.46
C TRP A 113 11.25 3.90 -5.47
N GLN A 114 12.12 4.90 -5.40
CA GLN A 114 13.32 4.94 -6.23
C GLN A 114 14.29 3.79 -5.92
N ARG A 115 14.35 3.30 -4.68
CA ARG A 115 15.12 2.08 -4.35
C ARG A 115 14.51 0.85 -4.98
N VAL A 116 13.17 0.71 -4.90
CA VAL A 116 12.44 -0.36 -5.60
C VAL A 116 12.72 -0.32 -7.10
N LEU A 117 12.69 0.86 -7.72
CA LEU A 117 12.98 1.00 -9.16
C LEU A 117 14.38 0.48 -9.52
N ARG A 118 15.41 0.79 -8.72
CA ARG A 118 16.79 0.29 -8.96
C ARG A 118 16.86 -1.23 -8.91
N ILE A 119 16.22 -1.82 -7.90
CA ILE A 119 16.14 -3.27 -7.73
C ILE A 119 15.41 -3.91 -8.93
N VAL A 120 14.29 -3.31 -9.35
CA VAL A 120 13.55 -3.79 -10.52
C VAL A 120 14.38 -3.71 -11.80
N HIS A 121 15.17 -2.65 -12.01
CA HIS A 121 16.10 -2.58 -13.14
C HIS A 121 17.16 -3.68 -13.09
N GLU A 122 17.77 -3.90 -11.92
CA GLU A 122 18.82 -4.89 -11.72
C GLU A 122 18.35 -6.31 -12.03
N TYR A 123 17.11 -6.64 -11.67
CA TYR A 123 16.54 -7.98 -11.82
C TYR A 123 15.45 -8.07 -12.91
N SER A 124 15.42 -7.12 -13.84
CA SER A 124 14.40 -7.02 -14.90
C SER A 124 14.37 -8.23 -15.84
N ASP A 125 15.51 -8.90 -16.05
CA ASP A 125 15.61 -10.12 -16.86
C ASP A 125 15.21 -11.39 -16.08
N ASP A 126 15.35 -11.38 -14.75
CA ASP A 126 15.06 -12.53 -13.88
C ASP A 126 13.59 -12.56 -13.44
N ILE A 127 13.01 -11.39 -13.16
CA ILE A 127 11.63 -11.20 -12.71
C ILE A 127 11.00 -10.07 -13.56
N PRO A 128 10.58 -10.34 -14.80
CA PRO A 128 10.19 -9.28 -15.74
C PRO A 128 8.82 -8.65 -15.45
N THR A 129 7.93 -9.35 -14.75
CA THR A 129 6.51 -8.96 -14.67
C THR A 129 6.02 -8.70 -13.25
N VAL A 130 5.08 -7.76 -13.12
CA VAL A 130 4.53 -7.36 -11.81
C VAL A 130 3.93 -8.56 -11.07
N GLN A 131 3.29 -9.49 -11.79
CA GLN A 131 2.74 -10.70 -11.19
C GLN A 131 3.80 -11.60 -10.56
N GLU A 132 5.00 -11.67 -11.12
CA GLU A 132 6.10 -12.44 -10.55
C GLU A 132 6.71 -11.73 -9.34
N TRP A 133 6.82 -10.41 -9.39
CA TRP A 133 7.19 -9.60 -8.22
C TRP A 133 6.18 -9.77 -7.07
N LEU A 134 4.88 -9.77 -7.36
CA LEU A 134 3.83 -10.01 -6.37
C LEU A 134 3.91 -11.41 -5.75
N LYS A 135 4.31 -12.43 -6.53
CA LYS A 135 4.55 -13.78 -5.98
C LYS A 135 5.73 -13.77 -5.02
N VAL A 136 6.81 -13.08 -5.37
CA VAL A 136 7.98 -12.94 -4.49
C VAL A 136 7.59 -12.24 -3.19
N THR A 137 6.89 -11.10 -3.25
CA THR A 137 6.45 -10.38 -2.05
C THR A 137 5.40 -11.15 -1.22
N ALA A 138 4.63 -12.05 -1.83
CA ALA A 138 3.70 -12.91 -1.10
C ALA A 138 4.40 -13.97 -0.22
N LEU A 139 5.70 -14.26 -0.44
CA LEU A 139 6.49 -15.19 0.38
C LEU A 139 6.95 -14.55 1.72
N HIS A 140 6.16 -13.60 2.25
CA HIS A 140 6.47 -12.94 3.50
C HIS A 140 6.47 -13.95 4.67
N GLY A 141 7.56 -14.03 5.45
CA GLY A 141 7.66 -14.90 6.64
C GLY A 141 8.12 -16.35 6.39
N THR A 142 8.63 -16.71 5.21
CA THR A 142 9.15 -18.07 4.93
C THR A 142 10.69 -18.13 4.87
N GLU A 143 11.32 -19.15 5.48
CA GLU A 143 12.78 -19.42 5.49
C GLU A 143 13.26 -20.38 4.38
N PRO A 144 14.55 -20.36 3.96
CA PRO A 144 15.44 -19.21 3.77
C PRO A 144 15.26 -18.60 2.37
N ARG A 145 15.48 -17.29 2.29
CA ARG A 145 15.34 -16.49 1.06
C ARG A 145 16.65 -16.37 0.30
N THR A 146 16.55 -16.26 -1.02
CA THR A 146 17.67 -15.79 -1.86
C THR A 146 18.03 -14.33 -1.52
N ASP A 147 19.24 -13.90 -1.88
CA ASP A 147 19.68 -12.51 -1.67
C ASP A 147 18.73 -11.52 -2.36
N LEU A 148 18.33 -11.85 -3.59
CA LEU A 148 17.32 -11.15 -4.37
C LEU A 148 16.03 -10.95 -3.56
N GLU A 149 15.39 -12.04 -3.13
CA GLU A 149 14.12 -11.95 -2.41
C GLU A 149 14.25 -11.05 -1.17
N ARG A 150 15.33 -11.19 -0.38
CA ARG A 150 15.56 -10.34 0.80
C ARG A 150 15.63 -8.85 0.45
N GLU A 151 16.32 -8.51 -0.62
CA GLU A 151 16.45 -7.14 -1.08
C GLU A 151 15.11 -6.57 -1.57
N VAL A 152 14.33 -7.35 -2.32
CA VAL A 152 12.97 -7.00 -2.72
C VAL A 152 12.10 -6.69 -1.50
N PHE A 153 12.09 -7.60 -0.52
CA PHE A 153 11.29 -7.45 0.68
C PHE A 153 11.64 -6.21 1.49
N ALA A 154 12.93 -5.97 1.72
CA ALA A 154 13.38 -4.80 2.46
C ALA A 154 12.98 -3.49 1.75
N ALA A 155 13.03 -3.46 0.41
CA ALA A 155 12.67 -2.28 -0.35
C ALA A 155 11.16 -1.97 -0.32
N PHE A 156 10.29 -3.00 -0.37
CA PHE A 156 8.85 -2.79 -0.23
C PHE A 156 8.44 -2.48 1.22
N ASP A 157 9.09 -3.08 2.22
CA ASP A 157 8.88 -2.74 3.63
C ASP A 157 9.24 -1.26 3.92
N ASP A 158 10.31 -0.76 3.32
CA ASP A 158 10.68 0.65 3.37
C ASP A 158 9.61 1.57 2.74
N VAL A 159 8.97 1.14 1.64
CA VAL A 159 7.87 1.88 1.00
C VAL A 159 6.66 1.97 1.93
N ASP A 160 6.24 0.85 2.52
CA ASP A 160 5.11 0.80 3.44
C ASP A 160 5.40 1.64 4.69
N SER A 161 6.58 1.47 5.29
CA SER A 161 7.02 2.20 6.48
C SER A 161 7.04 3.73 6.26
N THR A 162 7.60 4.19 5.14
CA THR A 162 7.61 5.63 4.81
C THR A 162 6.23 6.20 4.53
N PHE A 163 5.31 5.40 3.95
CA PHE A 163 3.93 5.82 3.75
C PHE A 163 3.14 5.88 5.07
N GLU A 164 3.37 4.95 6.00
CA GLU A 164 2.79 5.00 7.35
C GLU A 164 3.17 6.28 8.09
N ILE A 165 4.39 6.80 7.90
CA ILE A 165 4.80 8.10 8.45
C ILE A 165 3.95 9.23 7.85
N CYS A 166 3.73 9.23 6.53
CA CYS A 166 2.86 10.22 5.88
C CYS A 166 1.43 10.19 6.45
N LYS A 167 0.88 8.99 6.66
CA LYS A 167 -0.44 8.77 7.25
C LYS A 167 -0.51 9.20 8.71
N SER A 168 0.52 8.90 9.50
CA SER A 168 0.64 9.34 10.88
C SER A 168 0.62 10.86 10.98
N ILE A 169 1.36 11.55 10.11
CA ILE A 169 1.37 13.01 10.06
C ILE A 169 -0.02 13.55 9.67
N ALA A 170 -0.69 12.93 8.70
CA ALA A 170 -2.03 13.33 8.30
C ALA A 170 -3.06 13.19 9.43
N ALA A 171 -2.94 12.16 10.25
CA ALA A 171 -3.79 11.95 11.42
C ALA A 171 -3.63 13.06 12.48
N GLU A 172 -2.45 13.68 12.60
CA GLU A 172 -2.24 14.86 13.46
C GLU A 172 -3.02 16.11 12.99
N TYR A 173 -3.56 16.10 11.77
CA TYR A 173 -4.41 17.15 11.20
C TYR A 173 -5.87 16.69 11.04
N ASP A 174 -6.29 15.66 11.78
CA ASP A 174 -7.66 15.10 11.76
C ASP A 174 -8.11 14.62 10.35
N ILE A 175 -7.15 14.16 9.55
CA ILE A 175 -7.42 13.54 8.24
C ILE A 175 -7.56 12.03 8.44
N LYS A 176 -8.77 11.52 8.20
CA LYS A 176 -9.07 10.09 8.31
C LYS A 176 -8.60 9.35 7.06
N ARG A 177 -8.15 8.10 7.22
CA ARG A 177 -7.69 7.24 6.11
C ARG A 177 -8.71 7.12 4.97
N SER A 178 -9.98 6.95 5.31
CA SER A 178 -11.08 6.84 4.34
C SER A 178 -11.29 8.07 3.45
N GLU A 179 -10.64 9.20 3.75
CA GLU A 179 -10.73 10.42 2.93
C GLU A 179 -9.75 10.45 1.76
N PHE A 180 -8.67 9.69 1.85
CA PHE A 180 -7.66 9.57 0.79
C PHE A 180 -7.47 8.13 0.31
N ASP A 181 -7.94 7.13 1.05
CA ASP A 181 -8.01 5.73 0.64
C ASP A 181 -9.43 5.17 0.86
N PRO A 182 -10.35 5.34 -0.11
CA PRO A 182 -11.76 4.97 0.06
C PRO A 182 -12.03 3.47 -0.05
N LYS A 183 -10.99 2.63 -0.23
CA LYS A 183 -11.11 1.17 -0.31
C LYS A 183 -10.91 0.47 1.04
N ASP A 184 -10.44 1.19 2.06
CA ASP A 184 -10.36 0.77 3.47
C ASP A 184 -11.56 1.27 4.29
#